data_AF-A0A2P7APF8-F1
#
_entry.id   AF-A0A2P7APF8-F1
#
_cell.length_a   1.000
_cell.length_b   1.000
_cell.length_c   1.000
_cell.angle_alpha   90.00
_cell.angle_beta   90.00
_cell.angle_gamma   90.00
#
_symmetry.space_group_name_H-M   'P 1'
#
loop_
_entity.id
_entity.type
_entity.pdbx_description
1 polymer ?
#
loop_
_entity_poly.entity_id
_entity_poly.type
_entity_poly.pdbx_seq_one_letter_code
_entity_poly.pdbx_strand_id
1 'polypeptide(L)'
;MTNVEEVKKGLWETERKLLHHLRSIRRRDRSIKPADIENQLTRGQRIADTVAATMGSWSFIIIQSTILFVWIILNVTAYVRQWDPYPFILLNLALSFQAAYAAPFIMMSQNRQQDIDRREAENDYRINIKAELEIELLHEKIELLHQKIDQMREKEVVTLTEAVEELATQKQPTEKSD
;
A
#
# COMPACT_ATOMS: atom_id res chain seq x y z
N MET A 1 -18.98 -45.27 3.64
CA MET A 1 -17.82 -44.79 2.85
C MET A 1 -18.08 -43.46 2.14
N THR A 2 -19.31 -42.98 2.10
CA THR A 2 -19.69 -41.60 1.70
C THR A 2 -19.51 -40.68 2.90
N ASN A 3 -18.41 -39.93 3.00
CA ASN A 3 -18.39 -38.72 3.84
C ASN A 3 -17.15 -37.85 3.59
N VAL A 4 -15.99 -38.48 3.42
CA VAL A 4 -14.72 -37.73 3.43
C VAL A 4 -14.55 -36.85 2.19
N GLU A 5 -14.88 -37.33 0.99
CA GLU A 5 -14.77 -36.51 -0.23
C GLU A 5 -15.78 -35.37 -0.31
N GLU A 6 -16.97 -35.58 0.24
CA GLU A 6 -18.07 -34.62 0.21
C GLU A 6 -17.80 -33.48 1.21
N VAL A 7 -17.31 -33.83 2.41
CA VAL A 7 -16.79 -32.87 3.40
C VAL A 7 -15.60 -32.10 2.83
N LYS A 8 -14.66 -32.77 2.15
CA LYS A 8 -13.52 -32.10 1.49
C LYS A 8 -14.03 -31.07 0.48
N LYS A 9 -14.94 -31.46 -0.42
CA LYS A 9 -15.53 -30.56 -1.43
C LYS A 9 -16.21 -29.33 -0.80
N GLY A 10 -16.99 -29.53 0.26
CA GLY A 10 -17.64 -28.43 0.99
C GLY A 10 -16.64 -27.45 1.61
N LEU A 11 -15.51 -27.95 2.12
CA LEU A 11 -14.42 -27.12 2.65
C LEU A 11 -13.74 -26.29 1.54
N TRP A 12 -13.43 -26.92 0.40
CA TRP A 12 -12.80 -26.24 -0.74
C TRP A 12 -13.71 -25.18 -1.39
N GLU A 13 -15.03 -25.33 -1.30
CA GLU A 13 -15.99 -24.34 -1.80
C GLU A 13 -16.14 -23.14 -0.86
N THR A 14 -16.15 -23.39 0.45
CA THR A 14 -16.18 -22.31 1.45
C THR A 14 -14.89 -21.50 1.42
N GLU A 15 -13.72 -22.16 1.34
CA GLU A 15 -12.43 -21.48 1.17
C GLU A 15 -12.38 -20.62 -0.10
N ARG A 16 -12.85 -21.13 -1.24
CA ARG A 16 -12.90 -20.37 -2.50
C ARG A 16 -13.82 -19.15 -2.42
N LYS A 17 -14.98 -19.27 -1.76
CA LYS A 17 -15.89 -18.15 -1.53
C LYS A 17 -15.28 -17.10 -0.60
N LEU A 18 -14.57 -17.53 0.45
CA LEU A 18 -13.89 -16.66 1.40
C LEU A 18 -12.74 -15.90 0.71
N LEU A 19 -11.92 -16.60 -0.07
CA LEU A 19 -10.86 -15.99 -0.88
C LEU A 19 -11.41 -14.99 -1.91
N HIS A 20 -12.54 -15.29 -2.56
CA HIS A 20 -13.18 -14.35 -3.48
C HIS A 20 -13.73 -13.12 -2.76
N HIS A 21 -14.29 -13.29 -1.56
CA HIS A 21 -14.80 -12.20 -0.74
C HIS A 21 -13.67 -11.28 -0.27
N LEU A 22 -12.57 -11.84 0.25
CA LEU A 22 -11.38 -11.09 0.65
C LEU A 22 -10.74 -10.36 -0.55
N ARG A 23 -10.67 -10.99 -1.73
CA ARG A 23 -10.25 -10.30 -2.97
C ARG A 23 -11.15 -9.12 -3.32
N SER A 24 -12.45 -9.23 -3.08
CA SER A 24 -13.40 -8.15 -3.37
C SER A 24 -13.25 -6.98 -2.39
N ILE A 25 -12.94 -7.25 -1.12
CA ILE A 25 -12.63 -6.23 -0.10
C ILE A 25 -11.31 -5.53 -0.44
N ARG A 26 -10.27 -6.29 -0.79
CA ARG A 26 -8.96 -5.74 -1.22
C ARG A 26 -9.07 -4.84 -2.45
N ARG A 27 -9.93 -5.16 -3.42
CA ARG A 27 -10.18 -4.28 -4.58
C ARG A 27 -10.89 -2.98 -4.21
N ARG A 28 -11.71 -3.00 -3.16
CA ARG A 28 -12.47 -1.84 -2.69
C ARG A 28 -11.59 -0.86 -1.92
N ASP A 29 -10.66 -1.34 -1.09
CA ASP A 29 -9.69 -0.46 -0.40
C ASP A 29 -8.66 0.15 -1.37
N ARG A 30 -8.34 -0.52 -2.49
CA ARG A 30 -7.47 0.04 -3.53
C ARG A 30 -8.14 1.11 -4.40
N SER A 31 -9.42 1.46 -4.14
CA SER A 31 -10.18 2.36 -5.01
C SER A 31 -10.05 3.85 -4.69
N ILE A 32 -9.20 4.25 -3.74
CA ILE A 32 -8.76 5.66 -3.68
C ILE A 32 -7.78 5.84 -4.85
N LYS A 33 -8.33 6.18 -6.01
CA LYS A 33 -7.52 6.49 -7.19
C LYS A 33 -6.78 7.80 -6.90
N PRO A 34 -5.47 7.91 -7.21
CA PRO A 34 -4.76 9.19 -7.12
C PRO A 34 -5.42 10.31 -7.94
N ALA A 35 -6.19 9.95 -8.97
CA ALA A 35 -6.98 10.87 -9.78
C ALA A 35 -8.07 11.66 -9.00
N ASP A 36 -8.62 11.11 -7.91
CA ASP A 36 -9.66 11.82 -7.12
C ASP A 36 -9.04 12.88 -6.18
N ILE A 37 -7.76 12.71 -5.81
CA ILE A 37 -6.99 13.68 -5.03
C ILE A 37 -6.60 14.87 -5.91
N GLU A 38 -6.29 14.62 -7.18
CA GLU A 38 -5.88 15.64 -8.15
C GLU A 38 -7.01 16.61 -8.55
N ASN A 39 -8.27 16.14 -8.46
CA ASN A 39 -9.44 16.93 -8.82
C ASN A 39 -9.86 17.95 -7.73
N GLN A 40 -9.29 17.85 -6.52
CA GLN A 40 -9.51 18.80 -5.42
C GLN A 40 -8.39 19.85 -5.29
N LEU A 41 -7.37 19.81 -6.15
CA LEU A 41 -6.26 20.74 -6.10
C LEU A 41 -6.71 22.13 -6.52
N THR A 42 -6.55 23.10 -5.62
CA THR A 42 -6.72 24.51 -5.93
C THR A 42 -5.74 24.93 -7.03
N ARG A 43 -6.09 25.95 -7.82
CA ARG A 43 -5.21 26.44 -8.91
C ARG A 43 -3.79 26.79 -8.42
N GLY A 44 -3.67 27.31 -7.19
CA GLY A 44 -2.38 27.59 -6.56
C GLY A 44 -1.54 26.34 -6.29
N GLN A 45 -2.17 25.25 -5.83
CA GLN A 45 -1.49 23.97 -5.60
C GLN A 45 -1.00 23.33 -6.90
N ARG A 46 -1.76 23.44 -8.00
CA ARG A 46 -1.31 22.95 -9.32
C ARG A 46 -0.11 23.73 -9.86
N ILE A 47 -0.11 25.05 -9.69
CA ILE A 47 1.02 25.90 -10.09
C ILE A 47 2.25 25.56 -9.23
N ALA A 48 2.07 25.43 -7.91
CA ALA A 48 3.16 25.06 -7.00
C ALA A 48 3.81 23.72 -7.38
N ASP A 49 3.04 22.69 -7.72
CA ASP A 49 3.59 21.40 -8.17
C ASP A 49 4.40 21.53 -9.45
N THR A 50 3.84 22.27 -10.42
CA THR A 50 4.49 22.43 -11.72
C THR A 50 5.81 23.16 -11.52
N VAL A 51 5.82 24.22 -10.71
CA VAL A 51 7.03 24.98 -10.38
C VAL A 51 8.03 24.12 -9.60
N ALA A 52 7.59 23.36 -8.61
CA ALA A 52 8.47 22.48 -7.84
C ALA A 52 9.10 21.37 -8.68
N ALA A 53 8.30 20.71 -9.54
CA ALA A 53 8.79 19.70 -10.47
C ALA A 53 9.80 20.27 -11.46
N THR A 54 9.62 21.53 -11.89
CA THR A 54 10.60 22.22 -12.74
C THR A 54 11.87 22.63 -12.00
N MET A 55 11.77 23.15 -10.77
CA MET A 55 12.95 23.56 -9.98
C MET A 55 13.82 22.37 -9.53
N GLY A 56 13.25 21.17 -9.38
CA GLY A 56 13.98 19.94 -9.05
C GLY A 56 14.67 19.25 -10.24
N SER A 57 14.51 19.76 -11.46
CA SER A 57 15.04 19.11 -12.67
C SER A 57 16.42 19.60 -13.05
N TRP A 58 17.30 18.68 -13.45
CA TRP A 58 18.63 19.00 -14.02
C TRP A 58 18.55 19.92 -15.24
N SER A 59 17.49 19.81 -16.04
CA SER A 59 17.27 20.66 -17.21
C SER A 59 17.06 22.13 -16.85
N PHE A 60 16.43 22.42 -15.70
CA PHE A 60 16.21 23.79 -15.25
C PHE A 60 17.53 24.49 -14.90
N ILE A 61 18.42 23.79 -14.19
CA ILE A 61 19.74 24.31 -13.84
C ILE A 61 20.54 24.65 -15.11
N ILE A 62 20.54 23.77 -16.11
CA ILE A 62 21.27 23.96 -17.37
C ILE A 62 20.72 25.19 -18.14
N ILE A 63 19.40 25.32 -18.25
CA ILE A 63 18.77 26.47 -18.93
C ILE A 63 19.12 27.77 -18.19
N GLN A 64 19.01 27.80 -16.87
CA GLN A 64 19.34 28.98 -16.07
C GLN A 64 20.81 29.37 -16.23
N SER A 65 21.74 28.41 -16.08
CA SER A 65 23.16 28.67 -16.28
C SER A 65 23.47 29.18 -17.69
N THR A 66 22.78 28.68 -18.70
CA THR A 66 22.94 29.15 -20.10
C THR A 66 22.45 30.60 -20.25
N ILE A 67 21.30 30.95 -19.68
CA ILE A 67 20.77 32.32 -19.71
C ILE A 67 21.74 33.30 -19.04
N LEU A 68 22.24 32.98 -17.84
CA LEU A 68 23.24 33.81 -17.15
C LEU A 68 24.51 33.95 -17.98
N PHE A 69 25.01 32.85 -18.55
CA PHE A 69 26.22 32.87 -19.36
C PHE A 69 26.06 33.74 -20.61
N VAL A 70 24.94 33.61 -21.32
CA VAL A 70 24.60 34.45 -22.48
C VAL A 70 24.46 35.92 -22.08
N TRP A 71 23.82 36.21 -20.94
CA TRP A 71 23.67 37.56 -20.42
C TRP A 71 25.02 38.23 -20.16
N ILE A 72 25.93 37.51 -19.48
CA ILE A 72 27.29 38.00 -19.21
C ILE A 72 28.04 38.24 -20.52
N ILE A 73 28.00 37.30 -21.47
CA ILE A 73 28.69 37.44 -22.77
C ILE A 73 28.17 38.65 -23.55
N LEU A 74 26.84 38.81 -23.66
CA LEU A 74 26.24 39.94 -24.38
C LEU A 74 26.62 41.28 -23.74
N ASN A 75 26.67 41.33 -22.41
CA ASN A 75 27.01 42.55 -21.67
C ASN A 75 28.50 42.91 -21.81
N VAL A 76 29.40 41.93 -21.67
CA VAL A 76 30.85 42.11 -21.78
C VAL A 76 31.28 42.42 -23.22
N THR A 77 30.65 41.80 -24.21
CA THR A 77 30.97 42.00 -25.64
C THR A 77 30.44 43.34 -26.17
N ALA A 78 29.72 44.12 -25.35
CA ALA A 78 29.26 45.48 -25.64
C ALA A 78 28.56 45.64 -27.00
N TYR A 79 27.76 44.66 -27.42
CA TYR A 79 27.04 44.71 -28.69
C TYR A 79 25.96 45.82 -28.73
N VAL A 80 25.46 46.21 -27.56
CA VAL A 80 24.60 47.38 -27.34
C VAL A 80 25.07 47.99 -26.02
N ARG A 81 25.49 49.26 -26.03
CA ARG A 81 25.88 50.11 -24.86
C ARG A 81 25.82 49.39 -23.50
N GLN A 82 26.96 49.25 -22.80
CA GLN A 82 27.10 48.66 -21.46
C GLN A 82 25.90 48.94 -20.51
N TRP A 83 24.86 48.11 -20.59
CA TRP A 83 23.60 48.30 -19.86
C TRP A 83 23.70 47.85 -18.40
N ASP A 84 24.72 47.06 -18.06
CA ASP A 84 25.01 46.63 -16.68
C ASP A 84 26.53 46.60 -16.45
N PRO A 85 27.19 47.76 -16.27
CA PRO A 85 28.62 47.83 -16.02
C PRO A 85 29.03 47.03 -14.78
N TYR A 86 30.27 46.53 -14.76
CA TYR A 86 30.84 45.86 -13.58
C TYR A 86 30.63 46.74 -12.34
N PRO A 87 29.93 46.29 -11.27
CA PRO A 87 29.78 44.91 -10.78
C PRO A 87 28.43 44.19 -11.06
N PHE A 88 27.75 44.46 -12.19
CA PHE A 88 26.48 43.81 -12.59
C PHE A 88 25.33 43.96 -11.57
N ILE A 89 24.94 45.20 -11.25
CA ILE A 89 23.94 45.49 -10.22
C ILE A 89 22.55 44.95 -10.57
N LEU A 90 22.19 44.96 -11.86
CA LEU A 90 20.88 44.47 -12.30
C LEU A 90 20.81 42.95 -12.21
N LEU A 91 21.87 42.26 -12.61
CA LEU A 91 21.96 40.80 -12.46
C LEU A 91 21.89 40.39 -10.98
N ASN A 92 22.60 41.11 -10.11
CA ASN A 92 22.59 40.85 -8.67
C ASN A 92 21.18 41.05 -8.08
N LEU A 93 20.48 42.13 -8.47
CA LEU A 93 19.12 42.40 -8.04
C LEU A 93 18.15 41.29 -8.52
N ALA A 94 18.26 40.88 -9.78
CA ALA A 94 17.42 39.83 -10.35
C ALA A 94 17.62 38.49 -9.64
N LEU A 95 18.87 38.08 -9.40
CA LEU A 95 19.19 36.85 -8.68
C LEU A 95 18.71 36.90 -7.23
N SER A 96 18.84 38.04 -6.56
CA SER A 96 18.35 38.24 -5.20
C SER A 96 16.83 38.10 -5.12
N PHE A 97 16.10 38.71 -6.06
CA PHE A 97 14.66 38.55 -6.19
C PHE A 97 14.26 37.10 -6.49
N GLN A 98 14.95 36.45 -7.42
CA GLN A 98 14.72 35.04 -7.76
C GLN A 98 14.87 34.13 -6.53
N ALA A 99 15.94 34.31 -5.74
CA ALA A 99 16.17 33.54 -4.53
C ALA A 99 15.09 33.80 -3.47
N ALA A 100 14.65 35.05 -3.30
CA ALA A 100 13.61 35.42 -2.35
C ALA A 100 12.27 34.72 -2.64
N TYR A 101 11.91 34.54 -3.92
CA TYR A 101 10.69 33.82 -4.32
C TYR A 101 10.87 32.31 -4.35
N ALA A 102 12.07 31.80 -4.58
CA ALA A 102 12.34 30.37 -4.59
C ALA A 102 12.02 29.72 -3.22
N ALA A 103 12.40 30.35 -2.11
CA ALA A 103 12.24 29.75 -0.78
C ALA A 103 10.77 29.49 -0.40
N PRO A 104 9.82 30.43 -0.57
CA PRO A 104 8.39 30.15 -0.37
C PRO A 104 7.83 29.07 -1.29
N PHE A 105 8.23 29.02 -2.56
CA PHE A 105 7.76 27.98 -3.48
C PHE A 105 8.26 26.59 -3.06
N ILE A 106 9.52 26.48 -2.66
CA ILE A 106 10.09 25.25 -2.13
C ILE A 106 9.34 24.84 -0.85
N MET A 107 9.12 25.78 0.08
CA MET A 107 8.41 25.50 1.34
C MET A 107 6.95 25.08 1.09
N MET A 108 6.24 25.71 0.16
CA MET A 108 4.88 25.31 -0.22
C MET A 108 4.85 23.91 -0.83
N SER A 109 5.81 23.58 -1.69
CA SER A 109 5.93 22.23 -2.24
C SER A 109 6.27 21.20 -1.17
N GLN A 110 7.14 21.54 -0.22
CA GLN A 110 7.52 20.67 0.89
C GLN A 110 6.34 20.41 1.83
N ASN A 111 5.64 21.46 2.29
CA ASN A 111 4.45 21.32 3.13
C ASN A 111 3.40 20.42 2.46
N ARG A 112 3.23 20.57 1.15
CA ARG A 112 2.30 19.73 0.39
C ARG A 112 2.77 18.27 0.33
N GLN A 113 4.04 18.03 0.03
CA GLN A 113 4.58 16.67 -0.02
C GLN A 113 4.43 15.99 1.35
N GLN A 114 4.74 16.70 2.43
CA GLN A 114 4.54 16.23 3.80
C GLN A 114 3.08 15.88 4.11
N ASP A 115 2.11 16.67 3.62
CA ASP A 115 0.69 16.37 3.77
C ASP A 115 0.27 15.10 3.03
N ILE A 116 0.82 14.87 1.83
CA ILE A 116 0.59 13.64 1.05
C ILE A 116 1.19 12.45 1.80
N ASP A 117 2.47 12.54 2.18
CA ASP A 117 3.19 11.48 2.88
C ASP A 117 2.51 11.13 4.21
N ARG A 118 2.01 12.13 4.96
CA ARG A 118 1.24 11.91 6.19
C ARG A 118 -0.04 11.13 5.94
N ARG A 119 -0.81 11.50 4.91
CA ARG A 119 -2.06 10.80 4.57
C ARG A 119 -1.81 9.36 4.12
N GLU A 120 -0.73 9.14 3.38
CA GLU A 120 -0.32 7.80 2.97
C GLU A 120 0.06 6.96 4.19
N ALA A 121 0.85 7.52 5.11
CA ALA A 121 1.20 6.85 6.37
C ALA A 121 -0.01 6.54 7.26
N GLU A 122 -0.98 7.46 7.38
CA GLU A 122 -2.24 7.22 8.10
C GLU A 122 -3.06 6.09 7.47
N ASN A 123 -3.14 6.06 6.14
CA ASN A 123 -3.83 5.00 5.41
C ASN A 123 -3.15 3.64 5.60
N ASP A 124 -1.83 3.59 5.46
CA ASP A 124 -1.03 2.38 5.66
C ASP A 124 -1.17 1.85 7.09
N TYR A 125 -1.15 2.74 8.08
CA TYR A 125 -1.40 2.38 9.47
C TYR A 125 -2.78 1.73 9.64
N ARG A 126 -3.84 2.32 9.07
CA ARG A 126 -5.20 1.74 9.15
C ARG A 126 -5.30 0.38 8.47
N ILE A 127 -4.63 0.20 7.33
CA ILE A 127 -4.57 -1.08 6.63
C ILE A 127 -3.85 -2.11 7.49
N ASN A 128 -2.76 -1.72 8.15
CA ASN A 128 -1.99 -2.61 9.01
C ASN A 128 -2.81 -3.11 10.21
N ILE A 129 -3.49 -2.22 10.93
CA ILE A 129 -4.38 -2.59 12.05
C ILE A 129 -5.51 -3.52 11.58
N LYS A 130 -6.10 -3.25 10.42
CA LYS A 130 -7.14 -4.12 9.84
C LYS A 130 -6.58 -5.50 9.48
N ALA A 131 -5.38 -5.55 8.92
CA ALA A 131 -4.72 -6.82 8.60
C ALA A 131 -4.38 -7.62 9.87
N GLU A 132 -3.93 -6.96 10.93
CA GLU A 132 -3.67 -7.58 12.23
C GLU A 132 -4.95 -8.23 12.80
N LEU A 133 -6.07 -7.50 12.82
CA LEU A 133 -7.36 -8.02 13.27
C LEU A 133 -7.86 -9.18 12.39
N GLU A 134 -7.70 -9.09 11.07
CA GLU A 134 -8.06 -10.19 10.15
C GLU A 134 -7.21 -11.45 10.43
N ILE A 135 -5.93 -11.29 10.77
CA ILE A 135 -5.05 -12.39 11.15
C ILE A 135 -5.48 -13.00 12.49
N GLU A 136 -5.82 -12.19 13.48
CA GLU A 136 -6.32 -12.67 14.78
C GLU A 136 -7.60 -13.50 14.63
N LEU A 137 -8.57 -12.98 13.86
CA LEU A 137 -9.81 -13.71 13.55
C LEU A 137 -9.57 -15.01 12.77
N LEU A 138 -8.53 -15.06 11.92
CA LEU A 138 -8.15 -16.30 11.24
C LEU A 138 -7.55 -17.31 12.24
N HIS A 139 -6.73 -16.88 13.19
CA HIS A 139 -6.19 -17.74 14.23
C HIS A 139 -7.30 -18.35 15.08
N GLU A 140 -8.25 -17.54 15.57
CA GLU A 140 -9.40 -18.02 16.35
C GLU A 140 -10.20 -19.08 15.57
N LYS A 141 -10.45 -18.85 14.28
CA LYS A 141 -11.15 -19.82 13.42
C LYS A 141 -10.36 -21.11 13.23
N ILE A 142 -9.04 -21.04 13.11
CA ILE A 142 -8.17 -22.21 12.99
C ILE A 142 -8.21 -23.03 14.28
N GLU A 143 -8.16 -22.38 15.44
CA GLU A 143 -8.29 -23.05 16.74
C GLU A 143 -9.64 -23.76 16.90
N LEU A 144 -10.74 -23.10 16.53
CA LEU A 144 -12.07 -23.70 16.53
C LEU A 144 -12.15 -24.92 15.59
N LEU A 145 -11.52 -24.85 14.42
CA LEU A 145 -11.44 -25.99 13.51
C LEU A 145 -10.63 -27.15 14.09
N HIS A 146 -9.48 -26.88 14.72
CA HIS A 146 -8.69 -27.90 15.41
C HIS A 146 -9.50 -28.58 16.51
N GLN A 147 -10.16 -27.81 17.37
CA GLN A 147 -11.00 -28.36 18.43
C GLN A 147 -12.11 -29.27 17.87
N LYS A 148 -12.75 -28.86 16.77
CA LYS A 148 -13.79 -29.66 16.13
C LYS A 148 -13.25 -30.96 15.52
N ILE A 149 -12.04 -30.92 14.94
CA ILE A 149 -11.36 -32.11 14.41
C ILE A 149 -11.05 -33.08 15.55
N ASP A 150 -10.53 -32.59 16.68
CA ASP A 150 -10.21 -33.43 17.83
C ASP A 150 -11.47 -34.06 18.44
N GLN A 151 -12.56 -33.31 18.57
CA GLN A 151 -13.87 -33.86 18.99
C GLN A 151 -14.41 -34.95 18.04
N MET A 152 -14.23 -34.79 16.73
CA MET A 152 -14.62 -35.84 15.77
C MET A 152 -13.74 -37.08 15.92
N ARG A 153 -12.42 -36.90 16.12
CA ARG A 153 -11.49 -38.00 16.33
C ARG A 153 -11.83 -38.78 17.61
N GLU A 154 -12.15 -38.10 18.71
CA GLU A 154 -12.58 -38.76 19.96
C GLU A 154 -13.85 -39.60 19.74
N LYS A 155 -14.85 -39.06 19.05
CA LYS A 155 -16.08 -39.81 18.71
C LYS A 155 -15.81 -41.02 17.82
N GLU A 156 -14.91 -40.91 16.85
CA GLU A 156 -14.50 -42.04 16.01
C GLU A 156 -13.80 -43.11 16.85
N VAL A 157 -12.92 -42.74 17.78
CA VAL A 157 -12.25 -43.70 18.68
C VAL A 157 -13.26 -44.42 19.57
N VAL A 158 -14.24 -43.71 20.15
CA VAL A 158 -15.28 -44.32 20.99
C VAL A 158 -16.12 -45.31 20.18
N THR A 159 -16.62 -44.89 19.01
CA THR A 159 -17.46 -45.75 18.15
C THR A 159 -16.71 -46.99 17.64
N LEU A 160 -15.42 -46.87 17.32
CA LEU A 160 -14.58 -48.02 16.98
C LEU A 160 -14.37 -48.96 18.17
N THR A 161 -14.22 -48.42 19.37
CA THR A 161 -14.05 -49.23 20.59
C THR A 161 -15.31 -50.03 20.90
N GLU A 162 -16.49 -49.39 20.82
CA GLU A 162 -17.79 -50.04 20.99
C GLU A 162 -18.01 -51.13 19.92
N ALA A 163 -17.69 -50.85 18.65
CA ALA A 163 -17.80 -51.84 17.58
C ALA A 163 -16.84 -53.04 17.76
N VAL A 164 -15.63 -52.81 18.28
CA VAL A 164 -14.68 -53.89 18.61
C VAL A 164 -15.20 -54.75 19.76
N GLU A 165 -15.76 -54.13 20.80
CA GLU A 165 -16.34 -54.83 21.95
C GLU A 165 -17.57 -55.67 21.55
N GLU A 166 -18.42 -55.13 20.67
CA GLU A 166 -19.58 -55.84 20.14
C GLU A 166 -19.17 -57.06 19.28
N LEU A 167 -18.15 -56.90 18.42
CA LEU A 167 -17.57 -58.00 17.65
C LEU A 167 -16.88 -59.04 18.53
N ALA A 168 -16.22 -58.63 19.61
CA ALA A 168 -15.60 -59.55 20.58
C ALA A 168 -16.66 -60.37 21.33
N THR A 169 -17.78 -59.75 21.69
CA THR A 169 -18.92 -60.40 22.36
C THR A 169 -19.61 -61.40 21.44
N GLN A 170 -19.71 -61.09 20.14
CA GLN A 170 -20.35 -61.95 19.14
C GLN A 170 -19.49 -63.17 18.76
N LYS A 171 -18.16 -63.14 18.96
CA LYS A 171 -17.26 -64.25 18.62
C LYS A 171 -17.15 -65.34 19.71
N GLN A 172 -17.68 -65.14 20.91
CA GLN A 172 -17.55 -66.08 22.04
C GLN A 172 -18.54 -67.27 22.17
N PRO A 173 -19.59 -67.49 21.35
CA PRO A 173 -20.44 -68.68 21.49
C PRO A 173 -20.23 -69.73 20.40
N THR A 174 -19.00 -70.18 20.09
CA THR A 174 -18.77 -71.38 19.23
C THR A 174 -17.48 -72.15 19.55
N GLU A 175 -17.06 -72.24 20.83
CA GLU A 175 -15.92 -73.12 21.21
C GLU A 175 -16.25 -73.99 22.45
N LYS A 176 -17.49 -74.48 22.54
CA LYS A 176 -17.90 -75.55 23.46
C LYS A 176 -18.88 -76.50 22.78
N SER A 177 -18.34 -77.30 21.86
CA SER A 177 -18.94 -78.57 21.43
C SER A 177 -17.81 -79.41 20.87
N ASP A 178 -17.14 -80.16 21.73
CA ASP A 178 -16.84 -81.59 21.57
C ASP A 178 -16.04 -82.10 22.79
#